data_AF-A0A834PN59-F1
#
_entry.id   AF-A0A834PN59-F1
#
_cell.length_a   1.000
_cell.length_b   1.000
_cell.length_c   1.000
_cell.angle_alpha   90.00
_cell.angle_beta   90.00
_cell.angle_gamma   90.00
#
_symmetry.space_group_name_H-M   'P 1'
#
loop_
_entity.id
_entity.type
_entity.pdbx_description
1 polymer ?
#
loop_
_entity_poly.entity_id
_entity_poly.type
_entity_poly.pdbx_seq_one_letter_code
_entity_poly.pdbx_strand_id
1 'polypeptide(L)'
;MRRGQCVSTCGEGFYQDRHSCEGCHESCARCWGPTEKHCVACKDPLQVLRDGSCENSCGDGFYNRKGTCVACDQSCKSCGPNSPRCLSCTEKTVLHDGKCIAECPRGYYADATGRCKVCHDSCASCSGPSASHCTACVQPQALRQGHCLSSCGEGFYPDRGDCKACHASCQTCVGPEPSHCTQCRNPEAGLQAEQLSGAHIPSGECLSQCRAQFYLDSSGLCEACHQSCFKCLGKSPHNCTACRPSHMLLDGRCLSQCPEGYFNQEGSCTECHPTCRRCHGPLESDCTSCHPHVTVTNGKCKTSCKEEQFLNLVGYCAGEWNFLQSPWKLPGCCWGSSQQA
;
A
#
# COMPACT_ATOMS: atom_id res chain seq x y z
N MET A 1 88.33 4.03 -17.34
CA MET A 1 89.45 3.14 -16.96
C MET A 1 89.05 2.37 -15.71
N ARG A 2 89.09 1.04 -15.75
CA ARG A 2 88.90 0.18 -14.57
C ARG A 2 90.19 -0.60 -14.37
N ARG A 3 90.85 -0.41 -13.22
CA ARG A 3 92.18 -1.02 -12.93
C ARG A 3 93.19 -0.82 -14.07
N GLY A 4 93.22 0.37 -14.67
CA GLY A 4 94.17 0.72 -15.74
C GLY A 4 93.82 0.24 -17.15
N GLN A 5 92.65 -0.39 -17.37
CA GLN A 5 92.20 -0.80 -18.70
C GLN A 5 90.97 0.00 -19.16
N CYS A 6 90.91 0.31 -20.47
CA CYS A 6 89.73 0.89 -21.09
C CYS A 6 88.60 -0.14 -21.15
N VAL A 7 87.46 0.17 -20.55
CA VAL A 7 86.25 -0.66 -20.56
C VAL A 7 85.10 0.16 -21.13
N SER A 8 84.22 -0.47 -21.90
CA SER A 8 83.05 0.17 -22.52
C SER A 8 81.94 0.46 -21.50
N THR A 9 81.87 -0.30 -20.41
CA THR A 9 80.98 -0.08 -19.27
C THR A 9 81.71 -0.46 -17.98
N CYS A 10 81.49 0.29 -16.90
CA CYS A 10 82.18 0.02 -15.62
C CYS A 10 81.79 -1.33 -14.97
N GLY A 11 80.59 -1.84 -15.27
CA GLY A 11 80.06 -3.11 -14.75
C GLY A 11 79.45 -2.98 -13.35
N GLU A 12 79.07 -4.10 -12.75
CA GLU A 12 78.48 -4.11 -11.39
C GLU A 12 79.50 -3.67 -10.33
N GLY A 13 79.03 -2.95 -9.31
CA GLY A 13 79.85 -2.39 -8.23
C GLY A 13 80.64 -1.13 -8.56
N PHE A 14 80.56 -0.59 -9.78
CA PHE A 14 81.29 0.63 -10.19
C PHE A 14 80.39 1.60 -10.97
N TYR A 15 80.60 2.91 -10.79
CA TYR A 15 79.97 3.96 -11.59
C TYR A 15 81.02 4.73 -12.41
N GLN A 16 80.58 5.40 -13.47
CA GLN A 16 81.46 6.22 -14.29
C GLN A 16 81.62 7.60 -13.66
N ASP A 17 82.82 7.90 -13.18
CA ASP A 17 83.23 9.26 -12.84
C ASP A 17 84.18 9.78 -13.93
N ARG A 18 83.65 10.65 -14.80
CA ARG A 18 84.36 11.19 -15.97
C ARG A 18 84.94 10.09 -16.88
N HIS A 19 86.24 9.78 -16.72
CA HIS A 19 86.98 8.77 -17.49
C HIS A 19 87.44 7.57 -16.67
N SER A 20 87.06 7.51 -15.38
CA SER A 20 87.42 6.44 -14.44
C SER A 20 86.17 5.70 -13.95
N CYS A 21 86.37 4.43 -13.56
CA CYS A 21 85.32 3.63 -12.95
C CYS A 21 85.60 3.55 -11.45
N GLU A 22 84.80 4.27 -10.67
CA GLU A 22 84.94 4.37 -9.22
C GLU A 22 83.96 3.42 -8.52
N GLY A 23 84.35 2.94 -7.33
CA GLY A 23 83.56 1.97 -6.57
C GLY A 23 82.26 2.57 -6.03
N CYS A 24 81.20 1.77 -6.01
CA CYS A 24 79.96 2.11 -5.32
C CYS A 24 80.13 2.12 -3.79
N HIS A 25 79.23 2.80 -3.08
CA HIS A 25 79.07 2.64 -1.64
C HIS A 25 78.86 1.16 -1.26
N GLU A 26 79.33 0.74 -0.09
CA GLU A 26 79.37 -0.67 0.31
C GLU A 26 78.00 -1.37 0.37
N SER A 27 76.92 -0.60 0.54
CA SER A 27 75.53 -1.07 0.53
C SER A 27 74.97 -1.32 -0.87
N CYS A 28 75.58 -0.77 -1.93
CA CYS A 28 75.06 -0.88 -3.30
C CYS A 28 75.75 -2.02 -4.07
N ALA A 29 74.96 -2.89 -4.71
CA ALA A 29 75.46 -3.78 -5.76
C ALA A 29 75.72 -3.01 -7.06
N ARG A 30 74.89 -2.00 -7.35
CA ARG A 30 74.99 -1.11 -8.52
C ARG A 30 74.63 0.30 -8.09
N CYS A 31 75.28 1.30 -8.66
CA CYS A 31 75.10 2.70 -8.29
C CYS A 31 75.29 3.63 -9.49
N TRP A 32 74.83 4.88 -9.35
CA TRP A 32 75.09 5.97 -10.29
C TRP A 32 76.04 7.03 -9.72
N GLY A 33 76.50 6.86 -8.48
CA GLY A 33 77.43 7.76 -7.80
C GLY A 33 77.96 7.16 -6.49
N PRO A 34 78.75 7.92 -5.71
CA PRO A 34 79.56 7.37 -4.62
C PRO A 34 78.84 7.18 -3.28
N THR A 35 77.69 7.80 -3.06
CA THR A 35 77.05 7.87 -1.73
C THR A 35 76.05 6.72 -1.53
N GLU A 36 75.65 6.50 -0.27
CA GLU A 36 74.63 5.51 0.10
C GLU A 36 73.23 5.78 -0.49
N LYS A 37 73.01 6.99 -1.04
CA LYS A 37 71.76 7.40 -1.72
C LYS A 37 71.81 7.24 -3.24
N HIS A 38 72.95 6.82 -3.79
CA HIS A 38 73.14 6.70 -5.23
C HIS A 38 73.05 5.23 -5.70
N CYS A 39 72.42 4.34 -4.92
CA CYS A 39 72.21 2.95 -5.30
C CYS A 39 71.14 2.81 -6.41
N VAL A 40 71.32 1.80 -7.25
CA VAL A 40 70.36 1.31 -8.25
C VAL A 40 69.94 -0.13 -7.93
N ALA A 41 70.77 -0.87 -7.20
CA ALA A 41 70.47 -2.19 -6.67
C ALA A 41 71.22 -2.41 -5.35
N CYS A 42 70.58 -3.08 -4.39
CA CYS A 42 71.16 -3.35 -3.08
C CYS A 42 72.06 -4.57 -3.11
N LYS A 43 73.13 -4.51 -2.31
CA LYS A 43 74.10 -5.61 -2.18
C LYS A 43 73.55 -6.74 -1.32
N ASP A 44 72.84 -6.42 -0.24
CA ASP A 44 72.11 -7.38 0.56
C ASP A 44 70.75 -7.70 -0.13
N PRO A 45 70.47 -8.95 -0.52
CA PRO A 45 69.21 -9.33 -1.13
C PRO A 45 68.00 -9.24 -0.20
N LEU A 46 68.21 -9.05 1.11
CA LEU A 46 67.15 -8.82 2.10
C LEU A 46 66.73 -7.34 2.19
N GLN A 47 67.55 -6.42 1.67
CA GLN A 47 67.24 -4.99 1.65
C GLN A 47 66.44 -4.61 0.40
N VAL A 48 65.69 -3.51 0.54
CA VAL A 48 64.86 -2.93 -0.51
C VAL A 48 65.39 -1.57 -0.92
N LEU A 49 65.31 -1.26 -2.21
CA LEU A 49 65.71 0.03 -2.76
C LEU A 49 64.59 1.07 -2.58
N ARG A 50 64.89 2.18 -1.91
CA ARG A 50 63.99 3.33 -1.74
C ARG A 50 64.74 4.64 -2.02
N ASP A 51 64.29 5.40 -3.01
CA ASP A 51 64.86 6.70 -3.40
C ASP A 51 66.41 6.70 -3.46
N GLY A 52 66.98 5.62 -3.98
CA GLY A 52 68.42 5.42 -4.14
C GLY A 52 69.17 4.89 -2.91
N SER A 53 68.47 4.64 -1.79
CA SER A 53 69.02 4.06 -0.57
C SER A 53 68.60 2.60 -0.39
N CYS A 54 69.42 1.80 0.28
CA CYS A 54 69.08 0.42 0.65
C CYS A 54 68.59 0.36 2.10
N GLU A 55 67.33 -0.02 2.28
CA GLU A 55 66.63 -0.03 3.56
C GLU A 55 66.15 -1.44 3.92
N ASN A 56 65.90 -1.71 5.21
CA ASN A 56 65.41 -3.03 5.65
C ASN A 56 63.91 -3.24 5.36
N SER A 57 63.15 -2.18 5.11
CA SER A 57 61.73 -2.24 4.76
C SER A 57 61.29 -0.95 4.08
N CYS A 58 60.19 -0.99 3.32
CA CYS A 58 59.67 0.20 2.65
C CYS A 58 58.96 1.20 3.59
N GLY A 59 58.64 0.80 4.82
CA GLY A 59 57.89 1.64 5.77
C GLY A 59 56.45 1.96 5.31
N ASP A 60 55.79 2.85 6.03
CA ASP A 60 54.41 3.25 5.74
C ASP A 60 54.29 4.02 4.42
N GLY A 61 53.20 3.77 3.68
CA GLY A 61 52.91 4.43 2.40
C GLY A 61 53.65 3.85 1.19
N PHE A 62 54.44 2.79 1.37
CA PHE A 62 55.16 2.11 0.29
C PHE A 62 55.08 0.58 0.45
N TYR A 63 55.11 -0.15 -0.66
CA TYR A 63 55.17 -1.60 -0.67
C TYR A 63 56.36 -2.08 -1.51
N ASN A 64 56.87 -3.25 -1.16
CA ASN A 64 57.95 -3.91 -1.88
C ASN A 64 57.41 -4.56 -3.16
N ARG A 65 57.94 -4.12 -4.30
CA ARG A 65 57.73 -4.73 -5.61
C ARG A 65 59.07 -5.23 -6.13
N LYS A 66 59.36 -6.52 -5.87
CA LYS A 66 60.58 -7.20 -6.34
C LYS A 66 61.90 -6.52 -5.93
N GLY A 67 62.01 -6.11 -4.66
CA GLY A 67 63.22 -5.48 -4.09
C GLY A 67 63.26 -3.96 -4.24
N THR A 68 62.19 -3.33 -4.73
CA THR A 68 62.09 -1.87 -4.86
C THR A 68 60.82 -1.37 -4.19
N CYS A 69 60.94 -0.29 -3.42
CA CYS A 69 59.81 0.35 -2.77
C CYS A 69 59.01 1.20 -3.75
N VAL A 70 57.71 0.93 -3.82
CA VAL A 70 56.77 1.64 -4.68
C VAL A 70 55.69 2.27 -3.81
N ALA A 71 55.36 3.53 -4.05
CA ALA A 71 54.32 4.23 -3.30
C ALA A 71 52.96 3.54 -3.45
N CYS A 72 52.18 3.52 -2.37
CA CYS A 72 50.76 3.13 -2.42
C CYS A 72 49.96 4.12 -3.28
N ASP A 73 48.72 3.75 -3.62
CA ASP A 73 47.78 4.70 -4.20
C ASP A 73 47.54 5.89 -3.24
N GLN A 74 47.39 7.09 -3.79
CA GLN A 74 47.18 8.32 -3.02
C GLN A 74 45.92 8.32 -2.13
N SER A 75 44.92 7.50 -2.48
CA SER A 75 43.71 7.30 -1.67
C SER A 75 43.97 6.47 -0.39
N CYS A 76 45.15 5.87 -0.29
CA CYS A 76 45.50 4.96 0.78
C CYS A 76 46.47 5.60 1.76
N LYS A 77 46.08 5.60 3.03
CA LYS A 77 46.98 6.03 4.11
C LYS A 77 48.08 5.01 4.36
N SER A 78 47.78 3.72 4.19
CA SER A 78 48.77 2.64 4.21
C SER A 78 48.34 1.48 3.30
N CYS A 79 49.31 0.75 2.76
CA CYS A 79 49.09 -0.50 2.01
C CYS A 79 49.97 -1.64 2.55
N GLY A 80 49.70 -2.86 2.10
CA GLY A 80 50.40 -4.05 2.58
C GLY A 80 51.89 -4.03 2.22
N PRO A 81 52.78 -4.65 3.03
CA PRO A 81 54.23 -4.53 2.85
C PRO A 81 54.75 -5.09 1.52
N ASN A 82 54.03 -6.05 0.93
CA ASN A 82 54.35 -6.67 -0.36
C ASN A 82 53.16 -6.61 -1.34
N SER A 83 52.20 -5.72 -1.11
CA SER A 83 50.96 -5.69 -1.89
C SER A 83 50.44 -4.27 -2.04
N PRO A 84 50.00 -3.85 -3.25
CA PRO A 84 49.39 -2.54 -3.44
C PRO A 84 48.01 -2.41 -2.78
N ARG A 85 47.49 -3.49 -2.17
CA ARG A 85 46.20 -3.47 -1.47
C ARG A 85 46.28 -2.61 -0.22
N CYS A 86 45.34 -1.69 -0.12
CA CYS A 86 45.25 -0.73 0.96
C CYS A 86 44.76 -1.39 2.25
N LEU A 87 45.34 -0.97 3.36
CA LEU A 87 44.99 -1.41 4.72
C LEU A 87 44.16 -0.35 5.43
N SER A 88 44.41 0.93 5.15
CA SER A 88 43.65 2.07 5.65
C SER A 88 43.58 3.18 4.61
N CYS A 89 42.53 3.99 4.70
CA CYS A 89 42.23 5.03 3.73
C CYS A 89 42.46 6.43 4.29
N THR A 90 42.66 7.39 3.40
CA THR A 90 42.67 8.82 3.75
C THR A 90 41.27 9.28 4.16
N GLU A 91 41.16 10.45 4.80
CA GLU A 91 39.86 10.97 5.22
C GLU A 91 38.85 11.05 4.06
N LYS A 92 37.56 10.86 4.37
CA LYS A 92 36.42 10.90 3.42
C LYS A 92 36.39 9.77 2.36
N THR A 93 37.19 8.73 2.52
CA THR A 93 37.13 7.51 1.70
C THR A 93 36.94 6.27 2.56
N VAL A 94 36.40 5.21 1.97
CA VAL A 94 36.08 3.96 2.64
C VAL A 94 36.84 2.79 2.02
N LEU A 95 37.24 1.83 2.85
CA LEU A 95 37.98 0.66 2.41
C LEU A 95 37.03 -0.44 1.93
N HIS A 96 37.18 -0.82 0.67
CA HIS A 96 36.47 -1.94 0.05
C HIS A 96 37.44 -2.80 -0.76
N ASP A 97 37.53 -4.09 -0.45
CA ASP A 97 38.40 -5.06 -1.13
C ASP A 97 39.87 -4.65 -1.32
N GLY A 98 40.42 -3.88 -0.38
CA GLY A 98 41.81 -3.40 -0.44
C GLY A 98 42.00 -2.21 -1.37
N LYS A 99 40.93 -1.48 -1.69
CA LYS A 99 40.95 -0.19 -2.36
C LYS A 99 40.19 0.83 -1.53
N CYS A 100 40.61 2.09 -1.61
CA CYS A 100 39.91 3.20 -1.01
C CYS A 100 39.01 3.84 -2.07
N ILE A 101 37.70 3.86 -1.81
CA ILE A 101 36.68 4.40 -2.72
C ILE A 101 35.88 5.49 -1.99
N ALA A 102 35.17 6.33 -2.75
CA ALA A 102 34.42 7.43 -2.16
C ALA A 102 33.25 6.93 -1.27
N GLU A 103 32.51 5.94 -1.75
CA GLU A 103 31.32 5.41 -1.08
C GLU A 103 31.24 3.88 -1.26
N CYS A 104 30.61 3.19 -0.31
CA CYS A 104 30.42 1.75 -0.41
C CYS A 104 29.47 1.39 -1.57
N PRO A 105 29.75 0.32 -2.33
CA PRO A 105 28.86 -0.13 -3.38
C PRO A 105 27.51 -0.62 -2.82
N ARG A 106 26.52 -0.78 -3.69
CA ARG A 106 25.21 -1.36 -3.33
C ARG A 106 25.39 -2.71 -2.63
N GLY A 107 24.58 -2.97 -1.61
CA GLY A 107 24.71 -4.14 -0.73
C GLY A 107 25.74 -3.99 0.39
N TYR A 108 26.41 -2.85 0.51
CA TYR A 108 27.37 -2.57 1.58
C TYR A 108 27.08 -1.23 2.28
N TYR A 109 27.46 -1.15 3.56
CA TYR A 109 27.46 0.09 4.34
C TYR A 109 28.85 0.34 4.94
N ALA A 110 29.17 1.61 5.19
CA ALA A 110 30.41 1.98 5.86
C ALA A 110 30.23 1.82 7.38
N ASP A 111 31.10 1.03 8.02
CA ASP A 111 31.11 0.93 9.48
C ASP A 111 31.86 2.11 10.13
N ALA A 112 31.86 2.15 11.47
CA ALA A 112 32.55 3.20 12.23
C ALA A 112 34.07 3.29 11.96
N THR A 113 34.67 2.25 11.36
CA THR A 113 36.10 2.23 10.99
C THR A 113 36.34 2.67 9.55
N GLY A 114 35.29 3.06 8.82
CA GLY A 114 35.38 3.42 7.40
C GLY A 114 35.58 2.21 6.49
N ARG A 115 35.15 1.01 6.89
CA ARG A 115 35.23 -0.20 6.07
C ARG A 115 33.84 -0.59 5.57
N CYS A 116 33.77 -0.96 4.30
CA CYS A 116 32.53 -1.45 3.71
C CYS A 116 32.22 -2.87 4.22
N LYS A 117 31.09 -3.02 4.90
CA LYS A 117 30.54 -4.30 5.36
C LYS A 117 29.22 -4.58 4.66
N VAL A 118 28.93 -5.86 4.45
CA VAL A 118 27.69 -6.30 3.79
C VAL A 118 26.47 -5.89 4.58
N CYS A 119 25.40 -5.54 3.87
CA CYS A 119 24.07 -5.34 4.45
C CYS A 119 23.46 -6.65 4.95
N HIS A 120 22.39 -6.56 5.75
CA HIS A 120 21.53 -7.71 6.00
C HIS A 120 20.92 -8.22 4.68
N ASP A 121 20.74 -9.54 4.56
CA ASP A 121 20.31 -10.20 3.32
C ASP A 121 18.93 -9.74 2.80
N SER A 122 18.11 -9.14 3.67
CA SER A 122 16.81 -8.56 3.30
C SER A 122 16.91 -7.20 2.62
N CYS A 123 18.07 -6.55 2.59
CA CYS A 123 18.25 -5.20 2.07
C CYS A 123 19.00 -5.21 0.73
N ALA A 124 18.59 -4.37 -0.22
CA ALA A 124 19.40 -4.06 -1.40
C ALA A 124 20.49 -3.01 -1.09
N SER A 125 20.17 -2.06 -0.21
CA SER A 125 21.08 -1.07 0.37
C SER A 125 20.70 -0.83 1.83
N CYS A 126 21.66 -0.42 2.66
CA CYS A 126 21.45 -0.22 4.08
C CYS A 126 22.34 0.89 4.66
N SER A 127 21.95 1.41 5.83
CA SER A 127 22.75 2.30 6.67
C SER A 127 23.49 1.56 7.79
N GLY A 128 23.25 0.26 7.95
CA GLY A 128 23.85 -0.56 9.01
C GLY A 128 23.53 -2.05 8.86
N PRO A 129 23.99 -2.87 9.81
CA PRO A 129 23.94 -4.34 9.68
C PRO A 129 22.58 -4.96 9.99
N SER A 130 21.66 -4.22 10.61
CA SER A 130 20.35 -4.73 11.04
C SER A 130 19.36 -4.81 9.88
N ALA A 131 18.42 -5.76 9.95
CA ALA A 131 17.26 -5.84 9.05
C ALA A 131 16.33 -4.61 9.11
N SER A 132 16.49 -3.75 10.13
CA SER A 132 15.79 -2.47 10.31
C SER A 132 16.55 -1.27 9.74
N HIS A 133 17.75 -1.47 9.20
CA HIS A 133 18.58 -0.40 8.64
C HIS A 133 18.59 -0.41 7.11
N CYS A 134 17.61 -1.03 6.46
CA CYS A 134 17.51 -0.98 5.02
C CYS A 134 17.20 0.46 4.56
N THR A 135 17.83 0.87 3.47
CA THR A 135 17.56 2.14 2.76
C THR A 135 17.01 1.88 1.36
N ALA A 136 17.12 0.66 0.86
CA ALA A 136 16.44 0.18 -0.34
C ALA A 136 16.21 -1.33 -0.24
N CYS A 137 15.12 -1.80 -0.85
CA CYS A 137 14.72 -3.20 -0.83
C CYS A 137 14.96 -3.89 -2.16
N VAL A 138 15.19 -5.20 -2.12
CA VAL A 138 15.21 -6.03 -3.32
C VAL A 138 13.76 -6.17 -3.81
N GLN A 139 13.51 -5.92 -5.09
CA GLN A 139 12.18 -6.09 -5.67
C GLN A 139 11.72 -7.56 -5.55
N PRO A 140 10.44 -7.85 -5.25
CA PRO A 140 9.29 -6.94 -5.20
C PRO A 140 8.97 -6.34 -3.82
N GLN A 141 9.89 -6.39 -2.85
CA GLN A 141 9.63 -5.88 -1.50
C GLN A 141 9.61 -4.36 -1.45
N ALA A 142 8.88 -3.81 -0.48
CA ALA A 142 8.76 -2.38 -0.26
C ALA A 142 9.33 -1.96 1.11
N LEU A 143 9.99 -0.81 1.14
CA LEU A 143 10.61 -0.25 2.34
C LEU A 143 9.58 0.42 3.23
N ARG A 144 9.57 0.07 4.52
CA ARG A 144 8.78 0.75 5.54
C ARG A 144 9.57 0.84 6.83
N GLN A 145 9.84 2.08 7.27
CA GLN A 145 10.55 2.36 8.53
C GLN A 145 11.88 1.56 8.66
N GLY A 146 12.63 1.44 7.57
CA GLY A 146 13.92 0.73 7.54
C GLY A 146 13.83 -0.79 7.35
N HIS A 147 12.62 -1.35 7.23
CA HIS A 147 12.39 -2.77 6.97
C HIS A 147 11.89 -3.01 5.54
N CYS A 148 12.32 -4.12 4.95
CA CYS A 148 11.81 -4.59 3.66
C CYS A 148 10.68 -5.61 3.88
N LEU A 149 9.48 -5.28 3.38
CA LEU A 149 8.27 -6.05 3.58
C LEU A 149 7.73 -6.57 2.25
N SER A 150 7.18 -7.78 2.23
CA SER A 150 6.48 -8.33 1.06
C SER A 150 5.11 -7.69 0.83
N SER A 151 4.51 -7.13 1.88
CA SER A 151 3.27 -6.35 1.83
C SER A 151 3.34 -5.18 2.80
N CYS A 152 2.83 -4.03 2.38
CA CYS A 152 2.82 -2.81 3.18
C CYS A 152 1.80 -2.82 4.33
N GLY A 153 0.87 -3.79 4.35
CA GLY A 153 -0.15 -3.92 5.39
C GLY A 153 -1.20 -2.81 5.36
N GLU A 154 -2.05 -2.76 6.39
CA GLU A 154 -3.13 -1.78 6.48
C GLU A 154 -2.61 -0.34 6.55
N GLY A 155 -3.33 0.57 5.90
CA GLY A 155 -3.02 2.00 5.85
C GLY A 155 -1.91 2.38 4.87
N PHE A 156 -1.30 1.42 4.17
CA PHE A 156 -0.22 1.67 3.22
C PHE A 156 -0.36 0.86 1.93
N TYR A 157 0.16 1.39 0.83
CA TYR A 157 0.26 0.71 -0.45
C TYR A 157 1.72 0.74 -0.97
N PRO A 158 2.13 -0.26 -1.76
CA PRO A 158 3.46 -0.26 -2.36
C PRO A 158 3.52 0.72 -3.55
N ASP A 159 4.49 1.63 -3.53
CA ASP A 159 4.82 2.52 -4.64
C ASP A 159 6.33 2.51 -4.88
N ARG A 160 6.76 2.05 -6.05
CA ARG A 160 8.17 2.06 -6.50
C ARG A 160 9.19 1.51 -5.49
N GLY A 161 8.80 0.55 -4.65
CA GLY A 161 9.68 -0.06 -3.64
C GLY A 161 9.64 0.60 -2.27
N ASP A 162 8.72 1.54 -2.04
CA ASP A 162 8.42 2.14 -0.74
C ASP A 162 6.96 1.88 -0.35
N CYS A 163 6.69 1.77 0.95
CA CYS A 163 5.31 1.78 1.46
C CYS A 163 4.86 3.22 1.70
N LYS A 164 3.83 3.66 0.96
CA LYS A 164 3.23 4.99 1.07
C LYS A 164 1.87 4.91 1.73
N ALA A 165 1.51 5.93 2.50
CA ALA A 165 0.25 5.95 3.23
C ALA A 165 -0.95 6.09 2.28
N CYS A 166 -2.04 5.40 2.61
CA CYS A 166 -3.34 5.56 1.96
C CYS A 166 -3.97 6.92 2.26
N HIS A 167 -5.00 7.30 1.50
CA HIS A 167 -5.89 8.39 1.88
C HIS A 167 -6.51 8.14 3.27
N ALA A 168 -6.81 9.21 4.00
CA ALA A 168 -7.29 9.12 5.39
C ALA A 168 -8.63 8.40 5.55
N SER A 169 -9.45 8.35 4.49
CA SER A 169 -10.73 7.60 4.47
C SER A 169 -10.55 6.09 4.33
N CYS A 170 -9.38 5.61 3.90
CA CYS A 170 -9.12 4.21 3.64
C CYS A 170 -8.51 3.49 4.86
N GLN A 171 -8.97 2.26 5.10
CA GLN A 171 -8.26 1.28 5.93
C GLN A 171 -7.22 0.55 5.10
N THR A 172 -7.59 0.10 3.90
CA THR A 172 -6.67 -0.47 2.90
C THR A 172 -6.88 0.21 1.56
N CYS A 173 -5.84 0.27 0.72
CA CYS A 173 -5.89 0.96 -0.55
C CYS A 173 -4.92 0.36 -1.57
N VAL A 174 -5.15 0.67 -2.85
CA VAL A 174 -4.22 0.39 -3.95
C VAL A 174 -3.43 1.62 -4.39
N GLY A 175 -3.70 2.79 -3.79
CA GLY A 175 -3.05 4.04 -4.15
C GLY A 175 -3.42 5.20 -3.21
N PRO A 176 -2.95 6.43 -3.53
CA PRO A 176 -3.06 7.56 -2.63
C PRO A 176 -4.43 8.26 -2.66
N GLU A 177 -5.21 8.07 -3.73
CA GLU A 177 -6.44 8.81 -3.97
C GLU A 177 -7.61 8.29 -3.11
N PRO A 178 -8.61 9.15 -2.79
CA PRO A 178 -9.81 8.72 -2.07
C PRO A 178 -10.60 7.60 -2.77
N SER A 179 -10.51 7.50 -4.10
CA SER A 179 -11.15 6.48 -4.93
C SER A 179 -10.34 5.16 -5.02
N HIS A 180 -9.14 5.13 -4.45
CA HIS A 180 -8.29 3.94 -4.42
C HIS A 180 -8.45 3.12 -3.14
N CYS A 181 -9.47 3.40 -2.31
CA CYS A 181 -9.74 2.58 -1.13
C CYS A 181 -10.22 1.19 -1.55
N THR A 182 -9.76 0.15 -0.86
CA THR A 182 -10.30 -1.22 -0.97
C THR A 182 -11.09 -1.62 0.28
N GLN A 183 -10.93 -0.88 1.36
CA GLN A 183 -11.71 -0.99 2.58
C GLN A 183 -11.78 0.37 3.27
N CYS A 184 -12.96 0.72 3.78
CA CYS A 184 -13.19 1.99 4.45
C CYS A 184 -12.72 1.97 5.91
N ARG A 185 -12.13 3.09 6.36
CA ARG A 185 -11.69 3.24 7.75
C ARG A 185 -12.85 3.33 8.73
N ASN A 186 -13.94 3.98 8.32
CA ASN A 186 -15.17 3.98 9.09
C ASN A 186 -16.01 2.75 8.70
N PRO A 187 -16.33 1.83 9.63
CA PRO A 187 -17.15 0.65 9.34
C PRO A 187 -18.59 0.98 8.88
N GLU A 188 -19.10 2.17 9.21
CA GLU A 188 -20.43 2.62 8.78
C GLU A 188 -20.42 3.20 7.35
N ALA A 189 -19.24 3.50 6.81
CA ALA A 189 -19.11 3.99 5.45
C ALA A 189 -19.11 2.82 4.46
N GLY A 190 -19.82 2.99 3.34
CA GLY A 190 -19.82 2.03 2.24
C GLY A 190 -18.76 2.35 1.21
N LEU A 191 -18.06 1.32 0.73
CA LEU A 191 -17.18 1.44 -0.41
C LEU A 191 -18.01 1.53 -1.70
N GLN A 192 -18.01 2.70 -2.33
CA GLN A 192 -18.65 2.93 -3.61
C GLN A 192 -17.67 2.61 -4.74
N ALA A 193 -17.67 1.36 -5.19
CA ALA A 193 -16.80 0.93 -6.28
C ALA A 193 -17.13 1.65 -7.59
N GLU A 194 -16.12 2.22 -8.25
CA GLU A 194 -16.23 2.76 -9.60
C GLU A 194 -16.00 1.61 -10.61
N GLN A 195 -17.09 0.89 -10.91
CA GLN A 195 -17.28 -0.13 -11.95
C GLN A 195 -16.02 -0.82 -12.54
N LEU A 196 -15.76 -2.05 -12.04
CA LEU A 196 -15.13 -3.23 -12.66
C LEU A 196 -14.36 -3.00 -13.98
N SER A 197 -13.18 -2.39 -13.90
CA SER A 197 -12.19 -2.43 -14.98
C SER A 197 -11.11 -3.45 -14.66
N GLY A 198 -11.37 -4.72 -14.96
CA GLY A 198 -10.37 -5.78 -15.18
C GLY A 198 -9.39 -6.16 -14.05
N ALA A 199 -9.34 -5.43 -12.94
CA ALA A 199 -8.50 -5.71 -11.80
C ALA A 199 -9.33 -6.37 -10.70
N HIS A 200 -8.85 -7.52 -10.20
CA HIS A 200 -9.53 -8.46 -9.31
C HIS A 200 -9.90 -7.93 -7.90
N ILE A 201 -9.78 -6.62 -7.63
CA ILE A 201 -10.01 -6.03 -6.31
C ILE A 201 -10.91 -4.79 -6.49
N PRO A 202 -12.12 -4.76 -5.90
CA PRO A 202 -12.96 -3.57 -5.96
C PRO A 202 -12.26 -2.43 -5.20
N SER A 203 -11.97 -1.35 -5.90
CA SER A 203 -11.56 -0.08 -5.29
C SER A 203 -12.56 1.02 -5.57
N GLY A 204 -12.69 1.97 -4.65
CA GLY A 204 -13.62 3.07 -4.80
C GLY A 204 -13.51 4.09 -3.67
N GLU A 205 -14.49 4.99 -3.65
CA GLU A 205 -14.60 6.02 -2.61
C GLU A 205 -15.37 5.51 -1.41
N CYS A 206 -14.95 5.92 -0.20
CA CYS A 206 -15.69 5.64 1.02
C CYS A 206 -16.71 6.73 1.29
N LEU A 207 -17.99 6.38 1.22
CA LEU A 207 -19.10 7.31 1.41
C LEU A 207 -19.84 6.98 2.70
N SER A 208 -20.25 7.99 3.46
CA SER A 208 -21.08 7.81 4.67
C SER A 208 -22.45 7.21 4.37
N GLN A 209 -22.94 7.38 3.14
CA GLN A 209 -24.15 6.74 2.62
C GLN A 209 -23.89 6.35 1.17
N CYS A 210 -24.29 5.14 0.78
CA CYS A 210 -24.20 4.69 -0.61
C CYS A 210 -25.01 5.61 -1.54
N ARG A 211 -24.57 5.72 -2.79
CA ARG A 211 -25.29 6.49 -3.81
C ARG A 211 -26.70 5.91 -4.01
N ALA A 212 -27.64 6.73 -4.51
CA ALA A 212 -28.97 6.23 -4.85
C ALA A 212 -28.86 5.00 -5.78
N GLN A 213 -29.79 4.06 -5.64
CA GLN A 213 -29.77 2.73 -6.28
C GLN A 213 -28.74 1.73 -5.74
N PHE A 214 -28.03 2.08 -4.67
CA PHE A 214 -27.16 1.14 -3.96
C PHE A 214 -27.59 1.03 -2.49
N TYR A 215 -27.28 -0.10 -1.87
CA TYR A 215 -27.42 -0.33 -0.44
C TYR A 215 -26.10 -0.80 0.14
N LEU A 216 -25.88 -0.53 1.43
CA LEU A 216 -24.71 -1.03 2.14
C LEU A 216 -24.92 -2.50 2.47
N ASP A 217 -24.04 -3.36 1.93
CA ASP A 217 -24.05 -4.78 2.27
C ASP A 217 -23.25 -5.09 3.54
N SER A 218 -23.34 -6.33 4.01
CA SER A 218 -22.61 -6.79 5.20
C SER A 218 -21.07 -6.86 5.03
N SER A 219 -20.56 -6.78 3.80
CA SER A 219 -19.13 -6.74 3.49
C SER A 219 -18.55 -5.31 3.52
N GLY A 220 -19.40 -4.29 3.68
CA GLY A 220 -19.01 -2.88 3.64
C GLY A 220 -18.97 -2.32 2.21
N LEU A 221 -19.52 -3.03 1.23
CA LEU A 221 -19.60 -2.61 -0.17
C LEU A 221 -20.98 -2.01 -0.48
N CYS A 222 -20.99 -0.95 -1.28
CA CYS A 222 -22.23 -0.44 -1.86
C CYS A 222 -22.64 -1.31 -3.05
N GLU A 223 -23.63 -2.17 -2.84
CA GLU A 223 -24.17 -3.11 -3.82
C GLU A 223 -25.44 -2.56 -4.47
N ALA A 224 -25.68 -2.89 -5.74
CA ALA A 224 -26.82 -2.36 -6.47
C ALA A 224 -28.15 -2.93 -5.95
N CYS A 225 -29.15 -2.06 -5.83
CA CYS A 225 -30.54 -2.43 -5.55
C CYS A 225 -31.13 -3.30 -6.66
N HIS A 226 -32.22 -4.02 -6.35
CA HIS A 226 -33.04 -4.64 -7.40
C HIS A 226 -33.51 -3.57 -8.40
N GLN A 227 -33.56 -3.92 -9.68
CA GLN A 227 -33.95 -3.02 -10.78
C GLN A 227 -35.33 -2.38 -10.64
N SER A 228 -36.23 -2.93 -9.82
CA SER A 228 -37.55 -2.36 -9.53
C SER A 228 -37.50 -1.21 -8.52
N CYS A 229 -36.42 -1.08 -7.75
CA CYS A 229 -36.27 -0.07 -6.71
C CYS A 229 -35.47 1.14 -7.22
N PHE A 230 -35.75 2.32 -6.65
CA PHE A 230 -34.88 3.49 -6.74
C PHE A 230 -33.97 3.62 -5.51
N LYS A 231 -34.50 3.33 -4.33
CA LYS A 231 -33.73 3.15 -3.08
C LYS A 231 -34.15 1.84 -2.43
N CYS A 232 -33.23 1.19 -1.72
CA CYS A 232 -33.50 -0.09 -1.08
C CYS A 232 -32.68 -0.28 0.20
N LEU A 233 -33.09 -1.27 1.01
CA LEU A 233 -32.33 -1.78 2.16
C LEU A 233 -31.66 -3.13 1.85
N GLY A 234 -31.82 -3.65 0.64
CA GLY A 234 -31.21 -4.91 0.21
C GLY A 234 -31.53 -5.27 -1.23
N LYS A 235 -30.92 -6.37 -1.69
CA LYS A 235 -31.01 -6.86 -3.08
C LYS A 235 -32.38 -7.38 -3.50
N SER A 236 -33.24 -7.71 -2.54
CA SER A 236 -34.57 -8.26 -2.81
C SER A 236 -35.49 -7.21 -3.45
N PRO A 237 -36.37 -7.59 -4.41
CA PRO A 237 -37.44 -6.73 -4.91
C PRO A 237 -38.47 -6.33 -3.84
N HIS A 238 -38.36 -6.84 -2.61
CA HIS A 238 -39.21 -6.54 -1.46
C HIS A 238 -38.55 -5.64 -0.42
N ASN A 239 -37.33 -5.18 -0.69
CA ASN A 239 -36.59 -4.29 0.21
C ASN A 239 -36.51 -2.87 -0.34
N CYS A 240 -37.42 -2.47 -1.23
CA CYS A 240 -37.46 -1.11 -1.76
C CYS A 240 -37.90 -0.12 -0.66
N THR A 241 -37.31 1.07 -0.65
CA THR A 241 -37.72 2.21 0.21
C THR A 241 -38.18 3.41 -0.61
N ALA A 242 -37.84 3.44 -1.90
CA ALA A 242 -38.39 4.38 -2.86
C ALA A 242 -38.46 3.69 -4.22
N CYS A 243 -39.52 3.99 -4.96
CA CYS A 243 -39.74 3.45 -6.30
C CYS A 243 -39.25 4.41 -7.39
N ARG A 244 -39.00 3.86 -8.57
CA ARG A 244 -38.77 4.69 -9.77
C ARG A 244 -40.04 5.49 -10.09
N PRO A 245 -39.94 6.57 -10.88
CA PRO A 245 -41.11 7.33 -11.30
C PRO A 245 -42.22 6.41 -11.87
N SER A 246 -43.46 6.78 -11.62
CA SER A 246 -44.67 6.04 -12.05
C SER A 246 -44.93 4.69 -11.36
N HIS A 247 -44.18 4.36 -10.29
CA HIS A 247 -44.45 3.19 -9.45
C HIS A 247 -44.81 3.63 -8.03
N MET A 248 -45.62 2.82 -7.35
CA MET A 248 -46.06 3.05 -5.98
C MET A 248 -45.44 2.03 -5.03
N LEU A 249 -44.99 2.49 -3.86
CA LEU A 249 -44.44 1.62 -2.82
C LEU A 249 -45.57 0.98 -1.99
N LEU A 250 -45.54 -0.34 -1.83
CA LEU A 250 -46.39 -1.09 -0.91
C LEU A 250 -45.56 -2.22 -0.27
N ASP A 251 -45.44 -2.21 1.06
CA ASP A 251 -44.72 -3.25 1.84
C ASP A 251 -43.35 -3.62 1.25
N GLY A 252 -42.55 -2.60 0.93
CA GLY A 252 -41.20 -2.76 0.38
C GLY A 252 -41.14 -3.19 -1.09
N ARG A 253 -42.29 -3.27 -1.79
CA ARG A 253 -42.38 -3.59 -3.22
C ARG A 253 -42.81 -2.38 -4.03
N CYS A 254 -42.29 -2.29 -5.25
CA CYS A 254 -42.73 -1.28 -6.20
C CYS A 254 -43.74 -1.89 -7.18
N LEU A 255 -44.95 -1.34 -7.19
CA LEU A 255 -46.06 -1.76 -8.04
C LEU A 255 -46.34 -0.69 -9.10
N SER A 256 -46.81 -1.09 -10.28
CA SER A 256 -47.25 -0.15 -11.31
C SER A 256 -48.61 0.48 -11.02
N GLN A 257 -49.41 -0.14 -10.14
CA GLN A 257 -50.70 0.36 -9.65
C GLN A 257 -51.01 -0.23 -8.28
N CYS A 258 -51.70 0.51 -7.42
CA CYS A 258 -52.12 0.02 -6.11
C CYS A 258 -53.21 -1.06 -6.24
N PRO A 259 -53.13 -2.14 -5.43
CA PRO A 259 -54.14 -3.20 -5.41
C PRO A 259 -55.48 -2.69 -4.85
N GLU A 260 -56.53 -3.50 -4.97
CA GLU A 260 -57.82 -3.21 -4.33
C GLU A 260 -57.64 -3.02 -2.82
N GLY A 261 -58.41 -2.09 -2.25
CA GLY A 261 -58.25 -1.65 -0.86
C GLY A 261 -57.18 -0.58 -0.63
N TYR A 262 -56.43 -0.17 -1.66
CA TYR A 262 -55.42 0.89 -1.57
C TYR A 262 -55.60 1.97 -2.64
N PHE A 263 -55.15 3.19 -2.35
CA PHE A 263 -55.04 4.29 -3.32
C PHE A 263 -53.61 4.85 -3.36
N ASN A 264 -53.28 5.54 -4.45
CA ASN A 264 -51.97 6.18 -4.59
C ASN A 264 -51.96 7.53 -3.87
N GLN A 265 -51.11 7.65 -2.86
CA GLN A 265 -50.80 8.88 -2.16
C GLN A 265 -49.31 9.19 -2.34
N GLU A 266 -49.01 10.16 -3.22
CA GLU A 266 -47.64 10.64 -3.47
C GLU A 266 -46.60 9.55 -3.80
N GLY A 267 -47.01 8.48 -4.49
CA GLY A 267 -46.12 7.37 -4.86
C GLY A 267 -46.03 6.27 -3.79
N SER A 268 -46.92 6.26 -2.80
CA SER A 268 -47.13 5.19 -1.84
C SER A 268 -48.55 4.67 -1.91
N CYS A 269 -48.77 3.35 -1.76
CA CYS A 269 -50.09 2.79 -1.65
C CYS A 269 -50.58 2.87 -0.20
N THR A 270 -51.62 3.66 0.03
CA THR A 270 -52.24 3.85 1.34
C THR A 270 -53.61 3.21 1.38
N GLU A 271 -54.00 2.69 2.54
CA GLU A 271 -55.26 1.95 2.70
C GLU A 271 -56.47 2.87 2.50
N CYS A 272 -57.48 2.34 1.81
CA CYS A 272 -58.81 2.93 1.73
C CYS A 272 -59.53 2.83 3.07
N HIS A 273 -60.59 3.63 3.25
CA HIS A 273 -61.54 3.38 4.32
C HIS A 273 -62.09 1.93 4.24
N PRO A 274 -62.24 1.18 5.36
CA PRO A 274 -62.59 -0.24 5.34
C PRO A 274 -63.92 -0.60 4.66
N THR A 275 -64.81 0.38 4.46
CA THR A 275 -66.09 0.17 3.75
C THR A 275 -65.93 0.21 2.22
N CYS A 276 -64.81 0.75 1.71
CA CYS A 276 -64.54 0.86 0.29
C CYS A 276 -63.78 -0.37 -0.24
N ARG A 277 -64.17 -0.86 -1.41
CA ARG A 277 -63.36 -1.84 -2.18
C ARG A 277 -62.27 -1.15 -3.00
N ARG A 278 -62.58 0.01 -3.59
CA ARG A 278 -61.61 0.91 -4.24
C ARG A 278 -61.95 2.34 -3.83
N CYS A 279 -60.93 3.18 -3.74
CA CYS A 279 -61.07 4.58 -3.33
C CYS A 279 -60.11 5.49 -4.10
N HIS A 280 -60.30 6.80 -3.99
CA HIS A 280 -59.34 7.82 -4.45
C HIS A 280 -58.75 8.63 -3.29
N GLY A 281 -59.04 8.24 -2.04
CA GLY A 281 -58.67 8.94 -0.82
C GLY A 281 -58.99 8.12 0.43
N PRO A 282 -58.56 8.58 1.62
CA PRO A 282 -58.66 7.80 2.85
C PRO A 282 -60.03 7.88 3.53
N LEU A 283 -60.91 8.81 3.13
CA LEU A 283 -62.17 9.05 3.82
C LEU A 283 -63.25 8.05 3.41
N GLU A 284 -64.25 7.87 4.28
CA GLU A 284 -65.44 7.04 3.98
C GLU A 284 -66.23 7.52 2.75
N SER A 285 -66.06 8.78 2.35
CA SER A 285 -66.69 9.42 1.18
C SER A 285 -65.86 9.33 -0.09
N ASP A 286 -64.66 8.75 -0.04
CA ASP A 286 -63.76 8.69 -1.19
C ASP A 286 -63.87 7.35 -1.93
N CYS A 287 -64.92 6.56 -1.68
CA CYS A 287 -65.11 5.26 -2.32
C CYS A 287 -65.48 5.43 -3.80
N THR A 288 -64.74 4.74 -4.67
CA THR A 288 -65.05 4.59 -6.10
C THR A 288 -65.79 3.30 -6.40
N SER A 289 -65.64 2.28 -5.54
CA SER A 289 -66.43 1.05 -5.60
C SER A 289 -66.57 0.42 -4.21
N CYS A 290 -67.65 -0.31 -3.98
CA CYS A 290 -67.92 -1.03 -2.73
C CYS A 290 -67.68 -2.53 -2.86
N HIS A 291 -67.65 -3.22 -1.73
CA HIS A 291 -67.71 -4.68 -1.69
C HIS A 291 -69.00 -5.20 -2.37
N PRO A 292 -69.02 -6.46 -2.84
CA PRO A 292 -70.19 -7.05 -3.49
C PRO A 292 -71.48 -6.81 -2.69
N HIS A 293 -72.60 -6.61 -3.40
CA HIS A 293 -73.93 -6.36 -2.82
C HIS A 293 -74.12 -5.01 -2.09
N VAL A 294 -73.13 -4.11 -2.13
CA VAL A 294 -73.24 -2.75 -1.61
C VAL A 294 -73.15 -1.73 -2.76
N THR A 295 -74.03 -0.73 -2.72
CA THR A 295 -74.04 0.36 -3.71
C THR A 295 -73.30 1.59 -3.19
N VAL A 296 -72.54 2.25 -4.07
CA VAL A 296 -71.93 3.55 -3.79
C VAL A 296 -73.02 4.63 -3.85
N THR A 297 -73.12 5.45 -2.81
CA THR A 297 -74.02 6.62 -2.77
C THR A 297 -73.24 7.82 -2.24
N ASN A 298 -73.10 8.89 -3.03
CA ASN A 298 -72.31 10.09 -2.70
C ASN A 298 -70.88 9.75 -2.21
N GLY A 299 -70.21 8.82 -2.89
CA GLY A 299 -68.85 8.38 -2.54
C GLY A 299 -68.76 7.54 -1.25
N LYS A 300 -69.89 7.26 -0.58
CA LYS A 300 -69.96 6.38 0.60
C LYS A 300 -70.52 5.02 0.25
N CYS A 301 -69.98 3.97 0.86
CA CYS A 301 -70.54 2.62 0.79
C CYS A 301 -71.51 2.41 1.95
N LYS A 302 -72.82 2.44 1.66
CA LYS A 302 -73.87 2.30 2.68
C LYS A 302 -74.26 0.84 2.86
N THR A 303 -73.95 0.26 4.01
CA THR A 303 -74.31 -1.12 4.32
C THR A 303 -75.79 -1.21 4.74
N SER A 304 -76.44 -2.34 4.46
CA SER A 304 -77.79 -2.65 4.95
C SER A 304 -77.76 -3.51 6.23
N CYS A 305 -76.61 -3.54 6.90
CA CYS A 305 -76.38 -4.35 8.10
C CYS A 305 -77.12 -3.73 9.30
N LYS A 306 -77.69 -4.57 10.16
CA LYS A 306 -78.36 -4.11 11.39
C LYS A 306 -77.32 -3.61 12.40
N GLU A 307 -77.76 -2.89 13.44
CA GLU A 307 -76.89 -2.59 14.60
C GLU A 307 -76.20 -3.88 15.10
N GLU A 308 -74.91 -3.77 15.42
CA GLU A 308 -74.02 -4.89 15.83
C GLU A 308 -73.58 -5.87 14.73
N GLN A 309 -73.81 -5.55 13.46
CA GLN A 309 -73.30 -6.32 12.31
C GLN A 309 -72.24 -5.54 11.52
N PHE A 310 -71.21 -6.24 11.04
CA PHE A 310 -70.20 -5.68 10.14
C PHE A 310 -70.24 -6.35 8.77
N LEU A 311 -69.85 -5.61 7.73
CA LEU A 311 -69.75 -6.15 6.37
C LEU A 311 -68.43 -6.91 6.24
N ASN A 312 -68.49 -8.20 5.92
CA ASN A 312 -67.28 -9.00 5.68
C ASN A 312 -66.70 -8.74 4.26
N LEU A 313 -65.49 -9.26 4.01
CA LEU A 313 -64.78 -9.15 2.72
C LEU A 313 -65.57 -9.72 1.53
N VAL A 314 -66.58 -10.56 1.78
CA VAL A 314 -67.42 -11.23 0.77
C VAL A 314 -68.73 -10.46 0.52
N GLY A 315 -68.98 -9.36 1.24
CA GLY A 315 -70.17 -8.51 1.04
C GLY A 315 -71.40 -8.93 1.85
N TYR A 316 -71.25 -9.73 2.91
CA TYR A 316 -72.35 -10.14 3.79
C TYR A 316 -72.23 -9.52 5.19
N CYS A 317 -73.38 -9.21 5.80
CA CYS A 317 -73.46 -8.75 7.18
C CYS A 317 -73.23 -9.92 8.15
N ALA A 318 -72.20 -9.83 8.98
CA ALA A 318 -71.88 -10.80 10.02
C ALA A 318 -72.08 -10.17 11.41
N GLY A 319 -72.71 -10.91 12.34
CA GLY A 319 -72.80 -10.56 13.77
C GLY A 319 -71.61 -11.11 14.57
N GLU A 320 -71.50 -10.73 15.85
CA GLU A 320 -70.40 -11.01 16.79
C GLU A 320 -69.57 -12.29 16.51
N TRP A 321 -68.26 -12.09 16.34
CA TRP A 321 -67.27 -13.16 16.31
C TRP A 321 -66.84 -13.53 17.74
N ASN A 322 -67.12 -14.78 18.15
CA ASN A 322 -66.52 -15.38 19.35
C ASN A 322 -64.99 -15.47 19.18
N PHE A 323 -64.26 -14.90 20.15
CA PHE A 323 -62.82 -14.61 20.12
C PHE A 323 -61.84 -15.81 20.08
N LEU A 324 -62.28 -17.04 19.78
CA LEU A 324 -61.49 -18.24 20.13
C LEU A 324 -61.00 -19.16 19.00
N GLN A 325 -61.33 -19.00 17.72
CA GLN A 325 -60.78 -19.90 16.69
C GLN A 325 -60.60 -19.23 15.31
N SER A 326 -59.44 -18.60 15.05
CA SER A 326 -58.65 -18.62 13.78
C SER A 326 -57.81 -17.35 13.56
N PRO A 327 -56.65 -17.42 12.84
CA PRO A 327 -55.54 -16.46 12.95
C PRO A 327 -55.57 -15.27 11.97
N TRP A 328 -56.70 -14.97 11.33
CA TRP A 328 -56.80 -13.91 10.32
C TRP A 328 -57.07 -12.55 10.97
N LYS A 329 -56.02 -11.97 11.56
CA LYS A 329 -56.02 -10.58 12.05
C LYS A 329 -55.98 -9.60 10.87
N LEU A 330 -56.93 -8.67 10.83
CA LEU A 330 -56.71 -7.30 10.34
C LEU A 330 -56.42 -6.43 11.58
N PRO A 331 -55.24 -5.81 11.72
CA PRO A 331 -55.01 -4.84 12.79
C PRO A 331 -55.66 -3.52 12.40
N GLY A 332 -56.64 -3.04 13.18
CA GLY A 332 -57.23 -1.71 12.94
C GLY A 332 -58.69 -1.52 13.35
N CYS A 333 -59.39 -2.55 13.84
CA CYS A 333 -60.72 -2.36 14.42
C CYS A 333 -60.65 -1.64 15.78
N CYS A 334 -60.41 -0.32 15.76
CA CYS A 334 -60.74 0.54 16.88
C CYS A 334 -62.27 0.68 16.93
N TRP A 335 -62.87 0.00 17.90
CA TRP A 335 -64.24 0.25 18.32
C TRP A 335 -64.33 1.68 18.86
N GLY A 336 -65.23 2.48 18.28
CA GLY A 336 -65.65 3.74 18.87
C GLY A 336 -66.50 3.46 20.10
N SER A 337 -65.90 3.46 21.28
CA SER A 337 -66.63 3.54 22.53
C SER A 337 -67.03 5.00 22.78
N SER A 338 -68.23 5.37 22.35
CA SER A 338 -68.93 6.52 22.93
C SER A 338 -69.28 6.18 24.38
N GLN A 339 -68.63 6.84 25.35
CA GLN A 339 -69.17 6.98 26.70
C GLN A 339 -69.31 8.47 27.00
N GLN A 340 -70.57 8.94 26.95
CA GLN A 340 -71.06 10.09 27.69
C GLN A 340 -71.89 9.57 28.86
N ALA A 341 -71.39 9.77 30.08
CA ALA A 341 -72.11 10.10 31.31
C ALA A 341 -71.08 10.18 32.46
#